data_AF-A0A3M0XF96-F1
#
_entry.id   AF-A0A3M0XF96-F1
#
_cell.length_a   1.000
_cell.length_b   1.000
_cell.length_c   1.000
_cell.angle_alpha   90.00
_cell.angle_beta   90.00
_cell.angle_gamma   90.00
#
_symmetry.space_group_name_H-M   'P 1'
#
loop_
_entity.id
_entity.type
_entity.pdbx_description
1 polymer ?
#
loop_
_entity_poly.entity_id
_entity_poly.type
_entity_poly.pdbx_seq_one_letter_code
_entity_poly.pdbx_strand_id
1 'polypeptide(L)'
;MGLLDFSLGDVGGLIRGIREAITGEKIKDPVELAKVQLQLEQLENALAQGQLEINKAEAQHPSIFVAGARPFLMWGCGFALLYASLFEPLMRFIAVVAFDYNGEFPVLDTTVTTQVLMGLLGLAGMRSYDKTKGIDTRRIGNAK
;
A
#
# COMPACT_ATOMS: atom_id res chain seq x y z
N MET A 1 12.50 -18.98 14.81
CA MET A 1 11.94 -20.34 14.90
C MET A 1 10.68 -20.23 15.74
N GLY A 2 9.54 -19.98 15.11
CA GLY A 2 8.27 -19.69 15.76
C GLY A 2 7.42 -18.80 14.85
N LEU A 3 6.13 -19.13 14.70
CA LEU A 3 5.10 -18.52 13.83
C LEU A 3 4.80 -19.19 12.48
N LEU A 4 5.36 -20.37 12.18
CA LEU A 4 4.91 -21.23 11.06
C LEU A 4 4.47 -22.63 11.51
N ASP A 5 4.08 -22.79 12.78
CA ASP A 5 3.51 -24.05 13.29
C ASP A 5 2.02 -23.89 13.58
N PHE A 6 1.32 -23.18 12.70
CA PHE A 6 -0.13 -23.25 12.66
C PHE A 6 -0.49 -24.56 11.96
N SER A 7 -0.54 -25.63 12.75
CA SER A 7 -0.89 -26.96 12.27
C SER A 7 -2.24 -26.91 11.57
N LEU A 8 -2.36 -27.57 10.41
CA LEU A 8 -3.63 -27.77 9.71
C LEU A 8 -4.72 -28.38 10.62
N GLY A 9 -4.31 -29.03 11.72
CA GLY A 9 -5.20 -29.50 12.78
C GLY A 9 -5.90 -28.38 13.57
N ASP A 10 -5.23 -27.26 13.86
CA ASP A 10 -5.82 -26.12 14.58
C ASP A 10 -6.82 -25.35 13.71
N VAL A 11 -6.53 -25.20 12.42
CA VAL A 11 -7.50 -24.70 11.42
C VAL A 11 -8.69 -25.63 11.30
N GLY A 12 -8.45 -26.93 11.26
CA GLY A 12 -9.49 -27.95 11.18
C GLY A 12 -10.41 -27.95 12.39
N GLY A 13 -9.87 -27.71 13.58
CA GLY A 13 -10.62 -27.53 14.82
C GLY A 13 -11.48 -26.27 14.81
N LEU A 14 -10.92 -25.14 14.35
CA LEU A 14 -11.65 -23.87 14.20
C LEU A 14 -12.81 -23.96 13.22
N ILE A 15 -12.59 -24.55 12.04
CA ILE A 15 -13.64 -24.71 11.03
C ILE A 15 -14.75 -25.63 11.54
N ARG A 16 -14.42 -26.69 12.29
CA ARG A 16 -15.41 -27.55 12.93
C ARG A 16 -16.18 -26.81 14.04
N GLY A 17 -15.52 -26.06 14.90
CA GLY A 17 -16.16 -25.27 15.95
C GLY A 17 -17.07 -24.16 15.40
N ILE A 18 -16.65 -23.47 14.34
CA ILE A 18 -17.49 -22.48 13.64
C ILE A 18 -18.67 -23.18 12.95
N ARG A 19 -18.45 -24.34 12.31
CA ARG A 19 -19.53 -25.13 11.69
C ARG A 19 -20.55 -25.58 12.73
N GLU A 20 -20.10 -26.11 13.87
CA GLU A 20 -20.93 -26.59 14.97
C GLU A 20 -21.74 -25.45 15.61
N ALA A 21 -21.12 -24.28 15.82
CA ALA A 21 -21.80 -23.07 16.28
C ALA A 21 -22.87 -22.55 15.32
N ILE A 22 -22.71 -22.78 14.00
CA ILE A 22 -23.68 -22.41 12.96
C ILE A 22 -24.77 -23.50 12.81
N THR A 23 -24.47 -24.78 12.98
CA THR A 23 -25.43 -25.90 12.83
C THR A 23 -26.39 -26.10 14.01
N GLY A 24 -26.28 -25.31 15.07
CA GLY A 24 -27.37 -25.14 16.05
C GLY A 24 -27.48 -26.22 17.14
N GLU A 25 -26.48 -27.09 17.32
CA GLU A 25 -26.39 -27.89 18.54
C GLU A 25 -25.78 -27.02 19.65
N LYS A 26 -26.56 -26.83 20.72
CA LYS A 26 -26.26 -25.91 21.82
C LYS A 26 -24.91 -26.22 22.49
N ILE A 27 -23.85 -25.52 22.09
CA ILE A 27 -22.72 -25.29 22.99
C ILE A 27 -23.07 -24.04 23.82
N LYS A 28 -23.59 -24.30 25.02
CA LYS A 28 -23.96 -23.29 26.03
C LYS A 28 -22.77 -22.85 26.89
N ASP A 29 -21.53 -23.21 26.53
CA ASP A 29 -20.36 -22.83 27.29
C ASP A 29 -19.73 -21.54 26.74
N PRO A 30 -19.81 -20.41 27.47
CA PRO A 30 -19.19 -19.14 27.07
C PRO A 30 -17.66 -19.26 26.90
N VAL A 31 -17.06 -20.33 27.43
CA VAL A 31 -15.63 -20.62 27.35
C VAL A 31 -15.21 -21.07 25.95
N GLU A 32 -16.01 -21.86 25.24
CA GLU A 32 -15.65 -22.34 23.89
C GLU A 32 -15.86 -21.26 22.83
N LEU A 33 -16.90 -20.44 22.96
CA LEU A 33 -17.08 -19.23 22.15
C LEU A 33 -15.93 -18.24 22.34
N ALA A 34 -15.50 -18.03 23.59
CA ALA A 34 -14.34 -17.19 23.89
C ALA A 34 -13.04 -17.77 23.30
N LYS A 35 -12.87 -19.10 23.28
CA LYS A 35 -11.73 -19.75 22.62
C LYS A 35 -11.75 -19.57 21.10
N VAL A 36 -12.90 -19.73 20.46
CA VAL A 36 -13.06 -19.51 19.01
C VAL A 36 -12.82 -18.04 18.65
N GLN A 37 -13.31 -17.10 19.46
CA GLN A 37 -13.02 -15.67 19.28
C GLN A 37 -11.54 -15.34 19.47
N LEU A 38 -10.89 -15.87 20.50
CA LEU A 38 -9.44 -15.72 20.70
C LEU A 38 -8.64 -16.25 19.50
N GLN A 39 -9.03 -17.41 18.98
CA GLN A 39 -8.40 -18.02 17.83
C GLN A 39 -8.65 -17.24 16.53
N LEU A 40 -9.84 -16.67 16.35
CA LEU A 40 -10.14 -15.76 15.23
C LEU A 40 -9.29 -14.48 15.31
N GLU A 41 -9.21 -13.87 16.50
CA GLU A 41 -8.42 -12.67 16.73
C GLU A 41 -6.92 -12.94 16.54
N GLN A 42 -6.44 -14.12 16.93
CA GLN A 42 -5.08 -14.58 16.63
C GLN A 42 -4.85 -14.75 15.12
N LEU A 43 -5.83 -15.27 14.38
CA LEU A 43 -5.74 -15.45 12.94
C LEU A 43 -5.73 -14.11 12.19
N GLU A 44 -6.56 -13.16 12.61
CA GLU A 44 -6.58 -11.79 12.08
C GLU A 44 -5.25 -11.09 12.35
N ASN A 45 -4.72 -11.22 13.57
CA ASN A 45 -3.39 -10.71 13.91
C ASN A 45 -2.28 -11.38 13.07
N ALA A 46 -2.35 -12.69 12.83
CA ALA A 46 -1.39 -13.42 12.01
C ALA A 46 -1.45 -12.99 10.53
N LEU A 47 -2.64 -12.75 9.98
CA LEU A 47 -2.83 -12.20 8.64
C LEU A 47 -2.27 -10.78 8.51
N ALA A 48 -2.56 -9.92 9.49
CA ALA A 48 -2.00 -8.57 9.54
C ALA A 48 -0.47 -8.59 9.65
N GLN A 49 0.08 -9.49 10.47
CA GLN A 49 1.53 -9.69 10.60
C GLN A 49 2.15 -10.22 9.30
N GLY A 50 1.54 -11.19 8.63
CA GLY A 50 2.00 -11.70 7.34
C GLY A 50 2.01 -10.63 6.26
N GLN A 51 0.99 -9.77 6.21
CA GLN A 51 1.00 -8.61 5.32
C GLN A 51 2.11 -7.61 5.67
N LEU A 52 2.37 -7.37 6.96
CA LEU A 52 3.47 -6.51 7.40
C LEU A 52 4.84 -7.08 7.05
N GLU A 53 5.03 -8.39 7.14
CA GLU A 53 6.26 -9.07 6.75
C GLU A 53 6.50 -9.01 5.24
N ILE A 54 5.47 -9.22 4.43
CA ILE A 54 5.54 -9.04 2.97
C ILE A 54 5.90 -7.59 2.65
N ASN A 55 5.20 -6.62 3.22
CA ASN A 55 5.50 -5.19 3.04
C ASN A 55 6.91 -4.83 3.52
N LYS A 56 7.43 -5.48 4.57
CA LYS A 56 8.78 -5.25 5.09
C LYS A 56 9.83 -5.87 4.19
N ALA A 57 9.59 -7.07 3.65
CA ALA A 57 10.46 -7.72 2.68
C ALA A 57 10.50 -6.92 1.37
N GLU A 58 9.36 -6.44 0.89
CA GLU A 58 9.25 -5.55 -0.26
C GLU A 58 9.95 -4.21 -0.03
N ALA A 59 9.81 -3.64 1.19
CA ALA A 59 10.47 -2.38 1.56
C ALA A 59 11.98 -2.52 1.89
N GLN A 60 12.45 -3.73 2.21
CA GLN A 60 13.87 -4.01 2.41
C GLN A 60 14.64 -4.15 1.09
N HIS A 61 13.93 -4.27 -0.04
CA HIS A 61 14.60 -4.26 -1.33
C HIS A 61 15.28 -2.88 -1.52
N PRO A 62 16.61 -2.80 -1.62
CA PRO A 62 17.36 -1.54 -1.60
C PRO A 62 17.16 -0.68 -2.87
N SER A 63 16.34 -1.15 -3.81
CA SER A 63 16.08 -0.48 -5.07
C SER A 63 14.96 0.55 -4.92
N ILE A 64 15.36 1.82 -4.87
CA ILE A 64 14.50 3.02 -4.93
C ILE A 64 13.60 3.01 -6.20
N PHE A 65 13.98 2.22 -7.22
CA PHE A 65 13.27 2.10 -8.50
C PHE A 65 12.28 0.91 -8.57
N VAL A 66 12.30 -0.02 -7.60
CA VAL A 66 11.54 -1.28 -7.69
C VAL A 66 10.77 -1.64 -6.40
N ALA A 67 11.07 -1.03 -5.25
CA ALA A 67 10.50 -1.40 -3.94
C ALA A 67 9.01 -1.04 -3.70
N GLY A 68 8.19 -0.94 -4.75
CA GLY A 68 6.73 -0.91 -4.65
C GLY A 68 6.04 -0.12 -5.76
N ALA A 69 4.72 -0.30 -5.89
CA ALA A 69 3.90 0.50 -6.80
C ALA A 69 3.87 2.01 -6.44
N ARG A 70 4.28 2.37 -5.21
CA ARG A 70 4.21 3.76 -4.69
C ARG A 70 5.22 4.71 -5.36
N PRO A 71 6.52 4.39 -5.48
CA PRO A 71 7.45 5.23 -6.22
C PRO A 71 7.20 5.22 -7.73
N PHE A 72 6.76 4.10 -8.31
CA PHE A 72 6.55 3.98 -9.77
C PHE A 72 5.61 5.06 -10.33
N LEU A 73 4.46 5.29 -9.68
CA LEU A 73 3.53 6.36 -10.07
C LEU A 73 4.16 7.75 -9.92
N MET A 74 4.98 7.96 -8.89
CA MET A 74 5.67 9.23 -8.64
C MET A 74 6.77 9.49 -9.69
N TRP A 75 7.52 8.46 -10.08
CA TRP A 75 8.51 8.55 -11.16
C TRP A 75 7.84 8.82 -12.51
N GLY A 76 6.75 8.12 -12.83
CA GLY A 76 6.00 8.35 -14.07
C GLY A 76 5.48 9.78 -14.18
N CYS A 77 4.87 10.30 -13.10
CA CYS A 77 4.37 11.67 -13.06
C CYS A 77 5.50 12.71 -13.05
N GLY A 78 6.61 12.41 -12.35
CA GLY A 78 7.81 13.24 -12.33
C GLY A 78 8.49 13.35 -13.69
N PHE A 79 8.64 12.24 -14.42
CA PHE A 79 9.20 12.24 -15.78
C PHE A 79 8.28 12.96 -16.78
N ALA A 80 6.97 12.79 -16.66
CA ALA A 80 6.01 13.49 -17.52
C ALA A 80 6.09 15.01 -17.34
N LEU A 81 6.16 15.48 -16.09
CA LEU A 81 6.32 16.91 -15.81
C LEU A 81 7.71 17.43 -16.17
N LEU A 82 8.76 16.65 -15.97
CA LEU A 82 10.12 17.00 -16.38
C LEU A 82 10.20 17.17 -17.90
N TYR A 83 9.53 16.28 -18.65
CA TYR A 83 9.41 16.44 -20.10
C TYR A 83 8.68 17.73 -20.46
N ALA A 84 7.48 17.94 -19.92
CA ALA A 84 6.63 19.08 -20.28
C ALA A 84 7.23 20.44 -19.88
N SER A 85 7.93 20.51 -18.74
CA SER A 85 8.45 21.77 -18.19
C SER A 85 9.87 22.12 -18.64
N LEU A 86 10.71 21.12 -18.94
CA LEU A 86 12.13 21.33 -19.24
C LEU A 86 12.50 20.83 -20.64
N PHE A 87 12.20 19.58 -20.97
CA PHE A 87 12.64 19.01 -22.24
C PHE A 87 11.88 19.59 -23.43
N GLU A 88 10.55 19.72 -23.36
CA GLU A 88 9.76 20.28 -24.45
C GLU A 88 10.22 21.69 -24.86
N PRO A 89 10.35 22.68 -23.95
CA PRO A 89 10.82 24.01 -24.34
C PRO A 89 12.27 24.00 -24.84
N LEU A 90 13.14 23.15 -24.28
CA LEU A 90 14.53 23.01 -24.73
C LEU A 90 14.61 22.42 -26.15
N MET A 91 13.88 21.33 -26.42
CA MET A 91 13.85 20.68 -27.72
C MET A 91 13.20 21.58 -28.78
N ARG A 92 12.13 22.30 -28.42
CA ARG A 92 11.49 23.28 -29.29
C ARG A 92 12.45 24.43 -29.63
N PHE A 93 13.18 24.95 -28.63
CA PHE A 93 14.19 25.99 -28.85
C PHE A 93 15.29 25.51 -29.82
N ILE A 94 15.83 24.31 -29.60
CA ILE A 94 16.86 23.74 -30.48
C ILE A 94 16.32 23.53 -31.90
N ALA A 95 15.11 23.00 -32.05
CA ALA A 95 14.53 22.70 -33.35
C ALA A 95 14.23 23.98 -34.16
N VAL A 96 13.74 25.03 -33.52
CA VAL A 96 13.47 26.31 -34.18
C VAL A 96 14.77 27.04 -34.51
N VAL A 97 15.73 27.10 -33.58
CA VAL A 97 16.96 27.90 -33.75
C VAL A 97 18.01 27.21 -34.61
N ALA A 98 18.17 25.90 -34.50
CA ALA A 98 19.23 25.16 -35.22
C ALA A 98 18.74 24.51 -36.52
N PHE A 99 17.45 24.20 -36.65
CA PHE A 99 16.92 23.41 -37.77
C PHE A 99 15.74 24.08 -38.51
N ASP A 100 15.35 25.30 -38.11
CA ASP A 100 14.19 26.05 -38.65
C ASP A 100 12.90 25.21 -38.72
N TYR A 101 12.76 24.26 -37.80
CA TYR A 101 11.66 23.30 -37.78
C TYR A 101 10.44 23.89 -37.08
N ASN A 102 9.34 24.01 -37.83
CA ASN A 102 8.07 24.57 -37.37
C ASN A 102 6.95 23.51 -37.24
N GLY A 103 7.30 22.23 -37.24
CA GLY A 103 6.31 21.16 -37.10
C GLY A 103 5.74 21.05 -35.69
N GLU A 104 4.64 20.31 -35.57
CA GLU A 104 4.01 20.05 -34.27
C GLU A 104 4.88 19.12 -33.41
N PHE A 105 4.97 19.45 -32.13
CA PHE A 105 5.64 18.64 -31.12
C PHE A 105 4.62 17.78 -30.40
N PRO A 106 5.00 16.60 -29.87
CA PRO A 106 4.12 15.79 -29.04
C PRO A 106 3.73 16.57 -27.79
N VAL A 107 2.46 16.97 -27.71
CA VAL A 107 1.88 17.69 -26.58
C VAL A 107 1.42 16.68 -25.55
N LEU A 108 1.95 16.80 -24.34
CA LEU A 108 1.47 16.04 -23.18
C LEU A 108 0.27 16.75 -22.56
N ASP A 109 -0.76 16.00 -22.18
CA ASP A 109 -1.86 16.54 -21.39
C ASP A 109 -1.41 16.79 -19.94
N THR A 110 -0.93 18.00 -19.71
CA THR A 110 -0.50 18.47 -18.39
C THR A 110 -1.66 18.62 -17.42
N THR A 111 -2.90 18.70 -17.89
CA THR A 111 -4.10 18.82 -17.03
C THR A 111 -4.31 17.54 -16.25
N VAL A 112 -4.40 16.40 -16.97
CA VAL A 112 -4.57 15.09 -16.35
C VAL A 112 -3.35 14.73 -15.50
N THR A 113 -2.15 15.02 -16.00
CA THR A 113 -0.89 14.72 -15.29
C THR A 113 -0.81 15.46 -13.95
N THR A 114 -1.11 16.76 -13.93
CA THR A 114 -1.06 17.58 -12.71
C THR A 114 -2.17 17.20 -11.74
N GLN A 115 -3.37 16.86 -12.24
CA GLN A 115 -4.49 16.41 -11.39
C GLN A 115 -4.16 15.11 -10.66
N VAL A 116 -3.57 14.13 -11.36
CA VAL A 116 -3.14 12.86 -10.76
C VAL A 116 -2.00 13.10 -9.77
N LEU A 117 -1.02 13.94 -10.11
CA LEU A 117 0.08 14.31 -9.22
C LEU A 117 -0.44 14.92 -7.91
N MET A 118 -1.31 15.91 -8.00
CA MET A 118 -1.86 16.63 -6.84
C MET A 118 -2.72 15.72 -5.96
N GLY A 119 -3.47 14.79 -6.56
CA GLY A 119 -4.21 13.77 -5.82
C GLY A 119 -3.29 12.83 -5.02
N LEU A 120 -2.20 12.35 -5.64
CA LEU A 120 -1.20 11.51 -5.00
C LEU A 120 -0.44 12.24 -3.88
N LEU A 121 -0.02 13.49 -4.12
CA LEU A 121 0.65 14.33 -3.12
C LEU A 121 -0.27 14.70 -1.97
N GLY A 122 -1.56 14.94 -2.22
CA GLY A 122 -2.56 15.19 -1.19
C GLY A 122 -2.72 14.00 -0.24
N LEU A 123 -2.85 12.78 -0.79
CA LEU A 123 -2.93 11.53 -0.01
C LEU A 123 -1.64 11.25 0.78
N ALA A 124 -0.48 11.43 0.14
CA ALA A 124 0.82 11.29 0.80
C ALA A 124 1.03 12.35 1.90
N GLY A 125 0.54 13.57 1.66
CA GLY A 125 0.57 14.69 2.60
C GLY A 125 -0.29 14.44 3.84
N MET A 126 -1.53 13.97 3.68
CA MET A 126 -2.41 13.61 4.82
C MET A 126 -1.76 12.56 5.71
N ARG A 127 -1.20 11.51 5.13
CA ARG A 127 -0.49 10.47 5.89
C ARG A 127 0.76 11.00 6.60
N SER A 128 1.48 11.92 5.96
CA SER A 128 2.65 12.56 6.57
C SER A 128 2.25 13.49 7.71
N TYR A 129 1.13 14.19 7.56
CA TYR A 129 0.53 15.06 8.58
C TYR A 129 0.04 14.27 9.80
N ASP A 130 -0.60 13.12 9.59
CA ASP A 130 -0.98 12.21 10.68
C ASP A 130 0.24 11.75 11.48
N LYS A 131 1.37 11.52 10.78
CA LYS A 131 2.63 11.13 11.40
C LYS A 131 3.28 12.26 12.20
N THR A 132 3.23 13.51 11.72
CA THR A 132 3.77 14.67 12.46
C THR A 132 2.92 15.02 13.69
N LYS A 133 1.61 14.82 13.61
CA LYS A 133 0.70 14.91 14.76
C LYS A 133 0.79 13.71 15.70
N GLY A 134 1.49 12.65 15.28
CA GLY A 134 1.62 11.41 16.04
C GLY A 134 0.28 10.74 16.30
N ILE A 135 -0.67 10.86 15.37
CA ILE A 135 -1.93 10.10 15.33
C ILE A 135 -1.83 8.93 14.34
N ASP A 136 -0.63 8.67 13.83
CA ASP A 136 -0.29 7.46 13.09
C ASP A 136 -0.75 6.21 13.85
N THR A 137 -1.30 5.26 13.11
CA THR A 137 -1.88 4.00 13.62
C THR A 137 -0.90 3.21 14.50
N ARG A 138 0.43 3.37 14.32
CA ARG A 138 1.44 2.67 15.13
C ARG A 138 1.57 3.25 16.53
N ARG A 139 1.27 4.54 16.73
CA ARG A 139 1.30 5.15 18.07
C ARG A 139 0.09 4.73 18.91
N ILE A 140 -1.08 4.56 18.29
CA ILE A 140 -2.30 4.12 18.99
C ILE A 140 -2.15 2.68 19.49
N GLY A 141 -1.46 1.81 18.75
CA GLY A 141 -1.17 0.43 19.16
C GLY A 141 -0.08 0.28 20.23
N ASN A 142 0.84 1.24 20.35
CA ASN A 142 1.91 1.25 21.36
C ASN A 142 1.57 2.09 22.61
N ALA A 143 0.36 2.64 22.69
CA ALA A 143 -0.16 3.25 23.91
C ALA A 143 -0.64 2.17 24.89
N LYS A 144 0.30 1.41 25.43
CA LYS A 144 0.19 0.67 26.69
C LYS A 144 1.31 1.10 27.61
#